data_AF-A0A3Q9IXK0-F1
#
_entry.id   AF-A0A3Q9IXK0-F1
#
_cell.length_a   1.000
_cell.length_b   1.000
_cell.length_c   1.000
_cell.angle_alpha   90.00
_cell.angle_beta   90.00
_cell.angle_gamma   90.00
#
_symmetry.space_group_name_H-M   'P 1'
#
loop_
_entity.id
_entity.type
_entity.pdbx_description
1 polymer ?
#
loop_
_entity_poly.entity_id
_entity_poly.type
_entity_poly.pdbx_seq_one_letter_code
_entity_poly.pdbx_strand_id
1 'polypeptide(L)'
;MLSRMSNVEIGTVSYTLSADYLATVGADFDVEAIDDAILAALNSLTPAGVTVHRNGKAYADAAVAEAARDIDWDALLARIDVDQILADHGR
;
A
#
# COMPACT_ATOMS: atom_id res chain seq x y z
N MET A 1 23.03 -19.09 -7.28
CA MET A 1 23.65 -17.75 -7.24
C MET A 1 22.55 -16.77 -6.85
N LEU A 2 22.29 -16.60 -5.55
CA LEU A 2 21.27 -15.66 -5.07
C LEU A 2 21.90 -14.27 -5.12
N SER A 3 21.69 -13.56 -6.22
CA SER A 3 22.02 -12.13 -6.27
C SER A 3 21.20 -11.47 -5.18
N ARG A 4 21.86 -10.91 -4.17
CA ARG A 4 21.21 -10.11 -3.14
C ARG A 4 20.63 -8.89 -3.85
N MET A 5 19.37 -8.99 -4.28
CA MET A 5 18.62 -7.86 -4.81
C MET A 5 18.60 -6.83 -3.69
N SER A 6 19.47 -5.84 -3.81
CA SER A 6 19.57 -4.75 -2.86
C SER A 6 18.33 -3.90 -3.06
N ASN A 7 17.33 -4.12 -2.22
CA ASN A 7 16.12 -3.31 -2.20
C ASN A 7 16.50 -1.90 -1.75
N VAL A 8 16.21 -0.91 -2.59
CA VAL A 8 16.48 0.50 -2.34
C VAL A 8 15.19 1.14 -1.85
N GLU A 9 15.25 1.89 -0.76
CA GLU A 9 14.12 2.70 -0.31
C GLU A 9 13.86 3.81 -1.35
N ILE A 10 12.64 3.86 -1.87
CA ILE A 10 12.24 4.79 -2.93
C ILE A 10 11.24 5.85 -2.44
N GLY A 11 10.57 5.62 -1.31
CA GLY A 11 9.59 6.55 -0.78
C GLY A 11 8.85 6.04 0.46
N THR A 12 7.96 6.88 0.96
CA THR A 12 7.00 6.54 2.03
C THR A 12 5.59 6.84 1.53
N VAL A 13 4.66 5.94 1.80
CA VAL A 13 3.26 5.99 1.35
C VAL A 13 2.36 5.88 2.57
N SER A 14 1.50 6.88 2.75
CA SER A 14 0.47 6.89 3.80
C SER A 14 -0.78 6.18 3.29
N TYR A 15 -0.78 4.84 3.33
CA TYR A 15 -1.87 4.03 2.80
C TYR A 15 -2.96 3.69 3.83
N THR A 16 -2.70 3.91 5.12
CA THR A 16 -3.63 3.58 6.21
C THR A 16 -4.80 4.57 6.27
N LEU A 17 -5.98 4.09 6.67
CA LEU A 17 -7.15 4.96 6.83
C LEU A 17 -6.93 6.02 7.91
N SER A 18 -7.42 7.23 7.67
CA SER A 18 -7.35 8.31 8.66
C SER A 18 -8.26 8.01 9.86
N ALA A 19 -7.87 8.51 11.03
CA ALA A 19 -8.70 8.38 12.24
C ALA A 19 -10.10 8.98 12.04
N ASP A 20 -10.22 10.07 11.28
CA ASP A 20 -11.49 10.70 10.96
C ASP A 20 -12.39 9.79 10.11
N TYR A 21 -11.82 9.08 9.14
CA TYR A 21 -12.56 8.13 8.32
C TYR A 21 -12.93 6.88 9.12
N LEU A 22 -12.02 6.36 9.96
CA LEU A 22 -12.35 5.25 10.87
C LEU A 22 -13.49 5.61 11.85
N ALA A 23 -13.59 6.88 12.26
CA ALA A 23 -14.69 7.35 13.10
C ALA A 23 -16.03 7.39 12.37
N THR A 24 -16.07 7.51 11.03
CA THR A 24 -17.32 7.49 10.26
C THR A 24 -17.83 6.07 9.99
N VAL A 25 -16.95 5.08 9.79
CA VAL A 25 -17.35 3.68 9.59
C VAL A 25 -17.72 2.97 10.89
N GLY A 26 -17.21 3.40 12.04
CA GLY A 26 -17.59 2.86 13.35
C GLY A 26 -16.75 1.66 13.81
N ALA A 27 -16.98 1.21 15.04
CA ALA A 27 -16.10 0.27 15.75
C ALA A 27 -16.24 -1.22 15.34
N ASP A 28 -17.12 -1.54 14.39
CA ASP A 28 -17.42 -2.93 13.99
C ASP A 28 -16.43 -3.51 12.96
N PHE A 29 -15.46 -2.72 12.51
CA PHE A 29 -14.48 -3.11 11.50
C PHE A 29 -13.13 -3.50 12.10
N ASP A 30 -12.55 -4.58 11.58
CA ASP A 30 -11.16 -4.95 11.86
C ASP A 30 -10.22 -4.06 11.03
N VAL A 31 -9.75 -2.98 11.66
CA VAL A 31 -8.88 -1.98 11.04
C VAL A 31 -7.57 -2.58 10.54
N GLU A 32 -7.00 -3.55 11.27
CA GLU A 32 -5.75 -4.19 10.84
C GLU A 32 -5.98 -5.02 9.56
N ALA A 33 -7.10 -5.75 9.49
CA ALA A 33 -7.47 -6.51 8.31
C ALA A 33 -7.75 -5.61 7.09
N ILE A 34 -8.34 -4.43 7.30
CA ILE A 34 -8.58 -3.44 6.25
C ILE A 34 -7.27 -2.83 5.75
N ASP A 35 -6.38 -2.40 6.65
CA ASP A 35 -5.08 -1.85 6.28
C ASP A 35 -4.25 -2.89 5.50
N ASP A 36 -4.33 -4.17 5.88
CA ASP A 36 -3.70 -5.26 5.13
C ASP A 36 -4.29 -5.45 3.73
N ALA A 37 -5.61 -5.36 3.60
CA ALA A 37 -6.28 -5.46 2.30
C ALA A 37 -5.91 -4.28 1.39
N ILE A 38 -5.85 -3.06 1.94
CA ILE A 38 -5.39 -1.87 1.21
C ILE A 38 -3.93 -2.04 0.79
N LEU A 39 -3.06 -2.53 1.69
CA LEU A 39 -1.65 -2.77 1.37
C LEU A 39 -1.48 -3.84 0.27
N ALA A 40 -2.28 -4.90 0.31
CA ALA A 40 -2.27 -5.94 -0.72
C ALA A 40 -2.75 -5.39 -2.07
N ALA A 41 -3.83 -4.60 -2.07
CA ALA A 41 -4.35 -3.94 -3.26
C ALA A 41 -3.30 -2.96 -3.84
N LEU A 42 -2.67 -2.14 -3.00
CA LEU A 42 -1.60 -1.23 -3.41
C LEU A 42 -0.44 -1.98 -4.07
N ASN A 43 0.08 -3.04 -3.43
CA ASN A 43 1.16 -3.84 -3.98
C ASN A 43 0.78 -4.57 -5.29
N SER A 44 -0.51 -4.89 -5.49
CA SER A 44 -0.99 -5.47 -6.75
C SER A 44 -0.97 -4.47 -7.91
N LEU A 45 -1.07 -3.18 -7.61
CA LEU A 45 -1.04 -2.08 -8.57
C LEU A 45 0.38 -1.55 -8.83
N THR A 46 1.33 -1.82 -7.93
CA THR A 46 2.72 -1.39 -8.10
C THR A 46 3.43 -2.13 -9.24
N PRO A 47 4.37 -1.48 -9.95
CA PRO A 47 5.21 -2.14 -10.95
C PRO A 47 5.99 -3.32 -10.36
N ALA A 48 6.31 -4.30 -11.21
CA ALA A 48 7.16 -5.42 -10.80
C ALA A 48 8.52 -4.94 -10.26
N GLY A 49 8.97 -5.54 -9.15
CA GLY A 49 10.19 -5.14 -8.46
C GLY A 49 10.01 -3.96 -7.51
N VAL A 50 8.77 -3.50 -7.27
CA VAL A 50 8.41 -2.52 -6.24
C VAL A 50 7.55 -3.20 -5.17
N THR A 51 7.75 -2.86 -3.90
CA THR A 51 6.95 -3.38 -2.79
C THR A 51 6.84 -2.34 -1.68
N VAL A 52 5.62 -2.13 -1.21
CA VAL A 52 5.29 -1.32 -0.02
C VAL A 52 5.11 -2.24 1.17
N HIS A 53 5.72 -1.88 2.29
CA HIS A 53 5.64 -2.62 3.55
C HIS A 53 4.60 -2.01 4.50
N ARG A 54 4.20 -2.77 5.53
CA ARG A 54 3.24 -2.33 6.55
C ARG A 54 3.61 -1.05 7.30
N ASN A 55 4.88 -0.67 7.30
CA ASN A 55 5.36 0.58 7.89
C ASN A 55 5.25 1.78 6.93
N GLY A 56 4.58 1.62 5.78
CA GLY A 56 4.44 2.63 4.74
C GLY A 56 5.68 2.82 3.87
N LYS A 57 6.79 2.10 4.12
CA LYS A 57 8.00 2.25 3.31
C LYS A 57 7.90 1.48 2.01
N ALA A 58 8.16 2.18 0.91
CA ALA A 58 8.25 1.61 -0.42
C ALA A 58 9.71 1.31 -0.77
N TYR A 59 9.94 0.10 -1.27
CA TYR A 59 11.24 -0.37 -1.73
C TYR A 59 11.14 -0.83 -3.17
N ALA A 60 12.24 -0.73 -3.89
CA ALA A 60 12.36 -1.27 -5.23
C ALA A 60 13.70 -1.96 -5.46
N ASP A 61 13.74 -2.86 -6.43
CA ASP A 61 14.98 -3.43 -6.92
C ASP A 61 15.91 -2.33 -7.43
N ALA A 62 17.20 -2.40 -7.12
CA ALA A 62 18.18 -1.39 -7.53
C ALA A 62 18.17 -1.11 -9.05
N ALA A 63 17.79 -2.09 -9.87
CA ALA A 63 17.69 -1.94 -11.33
C ALA A 63 16.55 -1.00 -11.77
N VAL A 64 15.48 -0.87 -10.98
CA VAL A 64 14.30 -0.04 -11.30
C VAL A 64 14.06 1.08 -10.29
N ALA A 65 14.88 1.17 -9.24
CA ALA A 65 14.70 2.11 -8.13
C ALA A 65 14.64 3.57 -8.56
N GLU A 66 15.43 3.98 -9.56
CA GLU A 66 15.40 5.37 -10.04
C GLU A 66 14.04 5.72 -10.68
N ALA A 67 13.55 4.86 -11.58
CA ALA A 67 12.24 5.06 -12.21
C ALA A 67 11.09 4.92 -11.21
N ALA A 68 11.24 4.07 -10.19
CA ALA A 68 10.22 3.85 -9.19
C ALA A 68 10.06 5.04 -8.21
N ARG A 69 11.04 5.96 -8.13
CA ARG A 69 10.90 7.20 -7.34
C ARG A 69 9.86 8.16 -7.89
N ASP A 70 9.58 8.07 -9.19
CA ASP A 70 8.59 8.91 -9.87
C ASP A 70 7.17 8.31 -9.83
N ILE A 71 6.94 7.25 -9.03
CA ILE A 71 5.61 6.67 -8.86
C ILE A 71 4.69 7.68 -8.19
N ASP A 72 3.57 7.96 -8.85
CA ASP A 72 2.46 8.73 -8.29
C ASP A 72 1.63 7.82 -7.36
N TRP A 73 2.03 7.80 -6.09
CA TRP A 73 1.39 6.98 -5.06
C TRP A 73 -0.06 7.41 -4.82
N ASP A 74 -0.36 8.70 -4.88
CA ASP A 74 -1.70 9.24 -4.66
C ASP A 74 -2.64 8.76 -5.78
N ALA A 75 -2.17 8.76 -7.03
CA ALA A 75 -2.92 8.20 -8.15
C ALA A 75 -3.14 6.69 -8.04
N LEU A 76 -2.19 5.94 -7.46
CA LEU A 76 -2.38 4.50 -7.20
C LEU A 76 -3.40 4.26 -6.08
N LEU A 77 -3.31 5.01 -4.98
CA LEU A 77 -4.24 4.92 -3.86
C LEU A 77 -5.67 5.30 -4.29
N ALA A 78 -5.83 6.32 -5.13
CA ALA A 78 -7.15 6.73 -5.66
C ALA A 78 -7.83 5.66 -6.54
N ARG A 79 -7.10 4.62 -6.97
CA ARG A 79 -7.65 3.48 -7.71
C ARG A 79 -8.11 2.35 -6.80
N ILE A 80 -7.77 2.38 -5.52
CA ILE A 80 -8.19 1.38 -4.55
C ILE A 80 -9.62 1.70 -4.13
N ASP A 81 -10.53 0.76 -4.38
CA ASP A 81 -11.91 0.87 -3.93
C ASP A 81 -11.99 0.51 -2.44
N VAL A 82 -11.75 1.51 -1.59
CA VAL A 82 -11.77 1.37 -0.14
C VAL A 82 -13.17 0.97 0.35
N ASP A 83 -14.23 1.47 -0.29
CA ASP A 83 -15.60 1.14 0.09
C ASP A 83 -15.91 -0.33 -0.18
N GLN A 84 -15.41 -0.91 -1.29
CA GLN A 84 -15.50 -2.34 -1.55
C GLN A 84 -14.70 -3.17 -0.53
N ILE A 85 -13.48 -2.74 -0.19
CA ILE A 85 -12.67 -3.42 0.85
C ILE A 85 -13.42 -3.41 2.19
N LEU A 86 -14.03 -2.30 2.56
CA LEU A 86 -14.85 -2.21 3.76
C LEU A 86 -16.07 -3.11 3.67
N ALA A 87 -16.76 -3.17 2.53
CA ALA A 87 -17.92 -4.04 2.36
C ALA A 87 -17.55 -5.53 2.48
N ASP A 88 -16.38 -5.94 2.00
CA ASP A 88 -15.89 -7.32 2.10
C ASP A 88 -15.49 -7.70 3.55
N HIS A 89 -15.15 -6.70 4.36
CA HIS A 89 -14.75 -6.87 5.76
C HIS A 89 -15.84 -6.47 6.77
N GLY A 90 -16.91 -5.84 6.30
CA GLY A 90 -18.10 -5.44 7.04
C GLY A 90 -19.06 -6.61 7.14
N ARG A 91 -19.55 -6.86 8.35
CA ARG A 91 -20.45 -7.98 8.62
C ARG A 91 -21.90 -7.67 8.31
#